data_AF-A0A368EYV9-F1
#
_entry.id   AF-A0A368EYV9-F1
#
_cell.length_a   1.000
_cell.length_b   1.000
_cell.length_c   1.000
_cell.angle_alpha   90.00
_cell.angle_beta   90.00
_cell.angle_gamma   90.00
#
_symmetry.space_group_name_H-M   'P 1'
#
loop_
_entity.id
_entity.type
_entity.pdbx_description
1 polymer ?
#
loop_
_entity_poly.entity_id
_entity_poly.type
_entity_poly.pdbx_seq_one_letter_code
_entity_poly.pdbx_strand_id
1 'polypeptide(L)'
;SFQRSGAQINFSYGVDEEDDEDDNTAPPYPSHSSISVAVLSDKNPKFKNQPDVGITFNNNKDYIVYKTHSVAVEFLAFYIEIFSEEGKRIGACYALPSSLADSCGQSQLPFINSSGRPIGQITVEYLFVRNLRRPIPTQNMEVSYSRHWKKRNTIEVGHRGAGNSFTKFAAARENTIYSLNTAAKNGADYVEFDVQLTKDKVAIIYHDFHVLVSVAKRHPQGVPEVLHPADMHSEKHIDYHEIPVKDLKLSQLKLLMVRLLNSFCVVSE
;
A
#
# COMPACT_ATOMS: atom_id res chain seq x y z
N SER A 1 -7.20 -35.46 -5.31
CA SER A 1 -6.92 -34.70 -4.07
C SER A 1 -5.84 -33.68 -4.39
N PHE A 2 -6.14 -32.38 -4.31
CA PHE A 2 -5.11 -31.35 -4.47
C PHE A 2 -4.31 -31.27 -3.16
N GLN A 3 -3.13 -31.87 -3.16
CA GLN A 3 -2.20 -31.84 -2.04
C GLN A 3 -1.61 -30.42 -1.96
N ARG A 4 -2.07 -29.63 -0.99
CA ARG A 4 -1.43 -28.36 -0.65
C ARG A 4 -0.07 -28.70 -0.05
N SER A 5 1.00 -28.42 -0.78
CA SER A 5 2.37 -28.52 -0.29
C SER A 5 2.79 -27.15 0.25
N GLY A 6 2.89 -27.00 1.56
CA GLY A 6 3.59 -25.88 2.19
C GLY A 6 5.08 -26.19 2.35
N ALA A 7 5.92 -25.17 2.35
CA ALA A 7 7.33 -25.29 2.71
C ALA A 7 7.70 -24.13 3.64
N GLN A 8 8.59 -24.33 4.61
CA GLN A 8 9.08 -23.23 5.44
C GLN A 8 10.32 -22.62 4.79
N ILE A 9 10.37 -21.29 4.68
CA ILE A 9 11.52 -20.56 4.13
C ILE A 9 12.19 -19.81 5.27
N ASN A 10 13.50 -20.02 5.42
CA ASN A 10 14.36 -19.31 6.36
C ASN A 10 15.42 -18.51 5.59
N PHE A 11 15.86 -17.41 6.17
CA PHE A 11 16.89 -16.52 5.65
C PHE A 11 17.86 -16.29 6.81
N SER A 12 19.12 -16.60 6.62
CA SER A 12 20.19 -16.36 7.57
C SER A 12 21.41 -15.79 6.85
N TYR A 13 22.45 -15.41 7.59
CA TYR A 13 23.70 -14.91 7.04
C TYR A 13 24.79 -15.96 7.29
N GLY A 14 25.81 -15.99 6.42
CA GLY A 14 26.99 -16.81 6.65
C GLY A 14 27.76 -16.26 7.85
N VAL A 15 27.99 -17.10 8.85
CA VAL A 15 28.93 -16.81 9.93
C VAL A 15 30.26 -17.38 9.47
N ASP A 16 31.26 -16.52 9.23
CA ASP A 16 32.63 -16.98 9.10
C ASP A 16 33.03 -17.55 10.47
N GLU A 17 33.47 -18.81 10.51
CA GLU A 17 34.19 -19.33 11.67
C GLU A 17 35.54 -18.58 11.68
N GLU A 18 35.62 -17.49 12.45
CA GLU A 18 36.85 -16.72 12.61
C GLU A 18 37.89 -17.59 13.34
N ASP A 19 39.02 -17.87 12.67
CA ASP A 19 40.26 -18.28 13.32
C ASP A 19 40.71 -17.09 14.21
N ASP A 20 40.62 -17.28 15.53
CA ASP A 20 40.96 -16.29 16.56
C ASP A 20 42.47 -15.92 16.56
N GLU A 21 42.92 -15.00 15.70
CA GLU A 21 44.16 -14.23 15.95
C GLU A 21 44.06 -12.74 15.50
N ASP A 22 44.12 -11.86 16.52
CA ASP A 22 44.50 -10.42 16.52
C ASP A 22 43.60 -9.31 15.90
N ASP A 23 42.93 -8.51 16.76
CA ASP A 23 43.36 -7.16 17.20
C ASP A 23 42.18 -6.41 17.89
N ASN A 24 42.24 -6.33 19.23
CA ASN A 24 41.15 -5.91 20.13
C ASN A 24 41.10 -4.38 20.36
N THR A 25 40.80 -3.56 19.34
CA THR A 25 40.56 -2.11 19.57
C THR A 25 39.36 -1.48 18.85
N ALA A 26 38.57 -2.21 18.06
CA ALA A 26 37.31 -1.69 17.53
C ALA A 26 36.12 -2.05 18.45
N PRO A 27 35.17 -1.14 18.72
CA PRO A 27 33.92 -1.53 19.37
C PRO A 27 33.24 -2.61 18.50
N PRO A 28 32.68 -3.68 19.10
CA PRO A 28 31.99 -4.72 18.35
C PRO A 28 30.73 -4.11 17.74
N TYR A 29 30.84 -3.63 16.50
CA TYR A 29 29.67 -3.35 15.70
C TYR A 29 28.92 -4.69 15.55
N PRO A 30 27.61 -4.74 15.77
CA PRO A 30 26.87 -5.99 15.60
C PRO A 30 27.10 -6.49 14.17
N SER A 31 27.76 -7.64 14.05
CA SER A 31 28.03 -8.35 12.79
C SER A 31 26.75 -8.94 12.18
N HIS A 32 25.60 -8.80 12.86
CA HIS A 32 24.33 -9.37 12.49
C HIS A 32 23.27 -8.28 12.28
N SER A 33 22.49 -8.46 11.21
CA SER A 33 21.33 -7.62 10.91
C SER A 33 20.06 -8.42 11.15
N SER A 34 19.16 -7.90 11.99
CA SER A 34 17.89 -8.56 12.28
C SER A 34 17.02 -8.61 11.01
N ILE A 35 16.56 -9.80 10.63
CA ILE A 35 15.68 -9.97 9.48
C ILE A 35 14.21 -9.85 9.92
N SER A 36 13.49 -8.96 9.25
CA SER A 36 12.04 -8.84 9.35
C SER A 36 11.37 -9.48 8.15
N VAL A 37 10.21 -10.09 8.37
CA VAL A 37 9.42 -10.78 7.35
C VAL A 37 7.97 -10.32 7.37
N ALA A 38 7.38 -10.16 6.19
CA ALA A 38 5.95 -9.89 6.00
C ALA A 38 5.39 -10.82 4.91
N VAL A 39 4.23 -11.42 5.16
CA VAL A 39 3.50 -12.23 4.18
C VAL A 39 2.43 -11.33 3.58
N LEU A 40 2.63 -10.86 2.35
CA LEU A 40 1.73 -9.88 1.73
C LEU A 40 0.36 -10.45 1.35
N SER A 41 0.21 -11.77 1.32
CA SER A 41 -1.06 -12.46 1.12
C SER A 41 -1.94 -12.48 2.39
N ASP A 42 -1.43 -12.02 3.54
CA ASP A 42 -2.23 -11.90 4.76
C ASP A 42 -3.23 -10.73 4.69
N LYS A 43 -4.33 -10.83 5.45
CA LYS A 43 -5.36 -9.76 5.51
C LYS A 43 -4.82 -8.41 6.00
N ASN A 44 -3.79 -8.42 6.84
CA ASN A 44 -3.15 -7.22 7.37
C ASN A 44 -1.63 -7.46 7.43
N PRO A 45 -0.92 -7.31 6.30
CA PRO A 45 0.48 -7.67 6.20
C PRO A 45 1.33 -6.69 7.02
N LYS A 46 2.02 -7.22 8.03
CA LYS A 46 2.93 -6.45 8.89
C LYS A 46 4.28 -7.13 8.96
N PHE A 47 5.34 -6.32 8.93
CA PHE A 47 6.68 -6.80 9.21
C PHE A 47 6.79 -7.19 10.69
N LYS A 48 7.31 -8.39 10.91
CA LYS A 48 7.67 -8.94 12.22
C LYS A 48 9.07 -9.55 12.14
N ASN A 49 9.73 -9.73 13.28
CA ASN A 49 10.98 -10.47 13.30
C ASN A 49 10.76 -11.89 12.75
N GLN A 50 11.72 -12.35 11.97
CA GLN A 50 11.71 -13.70 11.46
C GLN A 50 11.81 -14.73 12.59
N PRO A 51 10.92 -15.73 12.67
CA PRO A 51 11.04 -16.84 13.61
C PRO A 51 12.24 -17.74 13.26
N ASP A 52 12.79 -18.43 14.26
CA ASP A 52 13.94 -19.35 14.09
C ASP A 52 13.66 -20.49 13.10
N VAL A 53 12.39 -20.91 13.00
CA VAL A 53 11.93 -21.97 12.09
C VAL A 53 11.53 -21.45 10.70
N GLY A 54 11.70 -20.15 10.44
CA GLY A 54 11.25 -19.50 9.21
C GLY A 54 9.73 -19.30 9.13
N ILE A 55 9.22 -19.09 7.91
CA ILE A 55 7.80 -18.83 7.64
C ILE A 55 7.27 -19.83 6.61
N THR A 56 6.05 -20.33 6.83
CA THR A 56 5.35 -21.16 5.85
C THR A 56 5.03 -20.37 4.59
N PHE A 57 5.44 -20.91 3.46
CA PHE A 57 5.18 -20.43 2.11
C PHE A 57 4.18 -21.35 1.41
N ASN A 58 3.02 -20.80 1.04
CA ASN A 58 2.01 -21.46 0.24
C ASN A 58 2.21 -21.14 -1.24
N ASN A 59 2.53 -22.16 -2.03
CA ASN A 59 2.82 -22.01 -3.45
C ASN A 59 1.63 -21.39 -4.21
N ASN A 60 1.90 -20.51 -5.18
CA ASN A 60 0.92 -19.76 -5.98
C ASN A 60 -0.06 -18.87 -5.20
N LYS A 61 0.20 -18.63 -3.91
CA LYS A 61 -0.65 -17.79 -3.06
C LYS A 61 0.17 -16.71 -2.37
N ASP A 62 1.27 -17.10 -1.75
CA ASP A 62 2.01 -16.20 -0.88
C ASP A 62 3.03 -15.38 -1.66
N TYR A 63 3.13 -14.11 -1.28
CA TYR A 63 4.23 -13.24 -1.66
C TYR A 63 4.88 -12.78 -0.36
N ILE A 64 6.10 -13.25 -0.08
CA ILE A 64 6.79 -13.01 1.19
C ILE A 64 7.91 -12.00 0.95
N VAL A 65 7.94 -10.94 1.76
CA VAL A 65 8.99 -9.93 1.73
C VAL A 65 9.86 -10.07 2.96
N TYR A 66 11.14 -10.27 2.73
CA TYR A 66 12.18 -10.20 3.75
C TYR A 66 12.86 -8.83 3.68
N LYS A 67 13.15 -8.26 4.85
CA LYS A 67 13.74 -6.93 5.00
C LYS A 67 14.82 -6.96 6.06
N THR A 68 15.97 -6.38 5.73
CA THR A 68 17.04 -6.12 6.70
C THR A 68 17.68 -4.76 6.42
N HIS A 69 18.42 -4.23 7.41
CA HIS A 69 19.22 -3.03 7.27
C HIS A 69 20.67 -3.34 7.61
N SER A 70 21.59 -2.88 6.78
CA SER A 70 23.02 -3.03 7.00
C SER A 70 23.75 -1.76 6.55
N VAL A 71 24.85 -1.43 7.23
CA VAL A 71 25.77 -0.36 6.83
C VAL A 71 26.67 -0.77 5.66
N ALA A 72 26.78 -2.08 5.41
CA ALA A 72 27.71 -2.71 4.48
C ALA A 72 26.97 -3.57 3.45
N VAL A 73 25.96 -2.99 2.79
CA VAL A 73 25.06 -3.71 1.86
C VAL A 73 25.80 -4.41 0.70
N GLU A 74 26.96 -3.89 0.29
CA GLU A 74 27.80 -4.53 -0.74
C GLU A 74 28.47 -5.85 -0.31
N PHE A 75 28.53 -6.13 0.98
CA PHE A 75 29.07 -7.37 1.54
C PHE A 75 27.98 -8.29 2.11
N LEU A 76 26.70 -7.91 1.96
CA LEU A 76 25.59 -8.66 2.52
C LEU A 76 25.16 -9.80 1.58
N ALA A 77 25.42 -11.03 2.00
CA ALA A 77 24.84 -12.22 1.39
C ALA A 77 23.61 -12.70 2.17
N PHE A 78 22.64 -13.27 1.45
CA PHE A 78 21.50 -13.96 2.05
C PHE A 78 21.63 -15.46 1.85
N TYR A 79 21.62 -16.22 2.93
CA TYR A 79 21.49 -17.67 2.90
C TYR A 79 20.02 -18.02 3.05
N ILE A 80 19.46 -18.75 2.09
CA ILE A 80 18.03 -19.07 2.01
C ILE A 80 17.89 -20.57 2.16
N GLU A 81 17.14 -21.01 3.16
CA GLU A 81 16.88 -22.43 3.41
C GLU A 81 15.39 -22.72 3.24
N ILE A 82 15.09 -23.88 2.65
CA ILE A 82 13.71 -24.36 2.55
C ILE A 82 13.59 -25.70 3.26
N PHE A 83 12.61 -25.80 4.14
CA PHE A 83 12.29 -27.00 4.91
C PHE A 83 10.93 -27.56 4.48
N SER A 84 10.78 -28.87 4.59
CA SER A 84 9.48 -29.54 4.45
C SER A 84 8.59 -29.23 5.66
N GLU A 85 7.30 -29.55 5.56
CA GLU A 85 6.37 -29.45 6.70
C GLU A 85 6.79 -30.31 7.89
N GLU A 86 7.57 -31.37 7.66
CA GLU A 86 8.14 -32.24 8.69
C GLU A 86 9.43 -31.67 9.32
N GLY A 87 9.84 -30.45 8.95
CA GLY A 87 11.04 -29.78 9.44
C GLY A 87 12.35 -30.29 8.83
N LYS A 88 12.29 -31.14 7.79
CA LYS A 88 13.49 -31.63 7.11
C LYS A 88 13.96 -30.60 6.08
N ARG A 89 15.24 -30.21 6.12
CA ARG A 89 15.82 -29.32 5.11
C ARG A 89 15.76 -29.98 3.72
N ILE A 90 15.08 -29.31 2.79
CA ILE A 90 14.97 -29.71 1.39
C ILE A 90 16.22 -29.26 0.63
N GLY A 91 16.65 -28.02 0.88
CA GLY A 91 17.85 -27.44 0.31
C GLY A 91 18.09 -26.01 0.76
N ALA A 92 19.12 -25.41 0.18
CA ALA A 92 19.47 -24.02 0.41
C ALA A 92 20.11 -23.37 -0.81
N CYS A 93 20.17 -22.04 -0.81
CA CYS A 93 20.92 -21.26 -1.80
C CYS A 93 21.48 -19.98 -1.18
N TYR A 94 22.47 -19.39 -1.87
CA TYR A 94 23.04 -18.10 -1.48
C TYR A 94 22.67 -17.03 -2.51
N ALA A 95 22.10 -15.92 -2.04
CA ALA A 95 21.98 -14.68 -2.80
C ALA A 95 23.20 -13.81 -2.45
N LEU A 96 24.27 -13.95 -3.22
CA LEU A 96 25.49 -13.17 -3.05
C LEU A 96 25.29 -11.75 -3.63
N PRO A 97 25.99 -10.72 -3.13
CA PRO A 97 25.96 -9.38 -3.72
C PRO A 97 26.22 -9.37 -5.24
N SER A 98 27.11 -10.24 -5.73
CA SER A 98 27.42 -10.40 -7.16
C SER A 98 26.24 -10.91 -7.99
N SER A 99 25.29 -11.61 -7.37
CA SER A 99 24.06 -12.11 -8.01
C SER A 99 22.90 -11.11 -7.98
N LEU A 100 23.05 -9.99 -7.25
CA LEU A 100 22.02 -8.97 -7.04
C LEU A 100 22.51 -7.64 -7.63
N ALA A 101 22.43 -7.51 -8.96
CA ALA A 101 22.92 -6.35 -9.71
C ALA A 101 22.14 -5.06 -9.40
N ASP A 102 22.81 -3.90 -9.46
CA ASP A 102 22.18 -2.58 -9.27
C ASP A 102 21.41 -2.44 -7.94
N SER A 103 20.36 -1.60 -7.93
CA SER A 103 19.55 -1.32 -6.74
C SER A 103 18.21 -2.04 -6.74
N CYS A 104 17.79 -2.65 -7.84
CA CYS A 104 16.61 -3.52 -7.86
C CYS A 104 16.65 -4.47 -9.05
N GLY A 105 15.89 -5.56 -8.97
CA GLY A 105 15.78 -6.50 -10.07
C GLY A 105 15.31 -7.87 -9.62
N GLN A 106 15.58 -8.86 -10.46
CA GLN A 106 15.29 -10.26 -10.23
C GLN A 106 16.55 -11.09 -10.43
N SER A 107 16.77 -12.07 -9.56
CA SER A 107 17.91 -12.98 -9.62
C SER A 107 17.44 -14.43 -9.55
N GLN A 108 18.08 -15.30 -10.35
CA GLN A 108 17.82 -16.74 -10.34
C GLN A 108 18.96 -17.43 -9.59
N LEU A 109 18.63 -18.07 -8.48
CA LEU A 109 19.59 -18.68 -7.56
C LEU A 109 19.49 -20.20 -7.64
N PRO A 110 20.61 -20.92 -7.86
CA PRO A 110 20.60 -22.38 -7.88
C PRO A 110 20.30 -22.92 -6.48
N PHE A 111 19.35 -23.83 -6.40
CA PHE A 111 18.92 -24.45 -5.15
C PHE A 111 19.60 -25.80 -4.99
N ILE A 112 20.35 -25.97 -3.89
CA ILE A 112 21.25 -27.10 -3.66
C ILE A 112 20.75 -27.90 -2.46
N ASN A 113 20.69 -29.22 -2.57
CA ASN A 113 20.29 -30.07 -1.45
C ASN A 113 21.43 -30.27 -0.44
N SER A 114 21.15 -30.95 0.68
CA SER A 114 22.17 -31.26 1.69
C SER A 114 23.34 -32.12 1.21
N SER A 115 23.24 -32.77 0.04
CA SER A 115 24.35 -33.54 -0.56
C SER A 115 25.17 -32.73 -1.56
N GLY A 116 24.97 -31.41 -1.65
CA GLY A 116 25.69 -30.53 -2.58
C GLY A 116 25.22 -30.62 -4.04
N ARG A 117 24.12 -31.35 -4.32
CA ARG A 117 23.59 -31.50 -5.68
C ARG A 117 22.55 -30.40 -5.97
N PRO A 118 22.64 -29.71 -7.12
CA PRO A 118 21.58 -28.83 -7.57
C PRO A 118 20.28 -29.60 -7.78
N ILE A 119 19.20 -29.15 -7.15
CA ILE A 119 17.86 -29.76 -7.22
C ILE A 119 16.81 -28.83 -7.86
N GLY A 120 17.17 -27.58 -8.13
CA GLY A 120 16.30 -26.63 -8.80
C GLY A 120 16.88 -25.23 -8.80
N GLN A 121 16.00 -24.25 -8.99
CA GLN A 121 16.32 -22.83 -8.93
C GLN A 121 15.17 -22.09 -8.25
N ILE A 122 15.49 -21.04 -7.50
CA ILE A 122 14.51 -20.09 -7.01
C ILE A 122 14.73 -18.73 -7.67
N THR A 123 13.65 -18.00 -7.83
CA THR A 123 13.69 -16.64 -8.36
C THR A 123 13.39 -15.67 -7.22
N VAL A 124 14.30 -14.74 -6.98
CA VAL A 124 14.15 -13.70 -5.94
C VAL A 124 14.07 -12.33 -6.59
N GLU A 125 13.14 -11.51 -6.11
CA GLU A 125 13.08 -10.08 -6.42
C GLU A 125 13.74 -9.30 -5.30
N TYR A 126 14.54 -8.29 -5.63
CA TYR A 126 15.30 -7.54 -4.65
C TYR A 126 15.22 -6.03 -4.90
N LEU A 127 15.36 -5.28 -3.81
CA LEU A 127 15.44 -3.83 -3.77
C LEU A 127 16.44 -3.40 -2.69
N PHE A 128 17.52 -2.77 -3.11
CA PHE A 128 18.48 -2.10 -2.25
C PHE A 128 18.20 -0.61 -2.19
N VAL A 129 17.80 -0.15 -1.01
CA VAL A 129 17.68 1.27 -0.71
C VAL A 129 19.01 1.73 -0.11
N ARG A 130 19.79 2.50 -0.87
CA ARG A 130 21.07 3.07 -0.41
C ARG A 130 20.87 4.52 -0.03
N ASN A 131 21.71 5.01 0.89
CA ASN A 131 21.82 6.45 1.09
C ASN A 131 22.27 7.13 -0.21
N LEU A 132 21.94 8.41 -0.35
CA LEU A 132 22.37 9.19 -1.51
C LEU A 132 23.89 9.39 -1.41
N ARG A 133 24.64 8.58 -2.17
CA ARG A 133 26.12 8.59 -2.18
C ARG A 133 26.72 9.83 -2.85
N ARG A 134 25.90 10.62 -3.56
CA ARG A 134 26.33 11.85 -4.23
C ARG A 134 25.68 13.04 -3.52
N PRO A 135 26.41 14.16 -3.34
CA PRO A 135 25.80 15.42 -2.92
C PRO A 135 24.67 15.72 -3.89
N ILE A 136 23.46 15.91 -3.35
CA ILE A 136 22.33 16.32 -4.15
C ILE A 136 22.61 17.79 -4.52
N PRO A 137 22.71 18.14 -5.82
CA PRO A 137 22.72 19.54 -6.21
C PRO A 137 21.50 20.22 -5.57
N THR A 138 21.62 21.49 -5.21
CA THR A 138 20.50 22.27 -4.68
C THR A 138 19.28 21.99 -5.54
N GLN A 139 18.24 21.38 -4.96
CA GLN A 139 17.01 21.03 -5.67
C GLN A 139 16.24 22.33 -5.91
N ASN A 140 16.74 23.16 -6.81
CA ASN A 140 15.97 24.25 -7.34
C ASN A 140 14.95 23.61 -8.28
N MET A 141 13.66 23.86 -8.08
CA MET A 141 12.61 23.37 -8.97
C MET A 141 12.65 24.10 -10.35
N GLU A 142 13.84 24.55 -10.77
CA GLU A 142 14.12 25.36 -11.97
C GLU A 142 13.80 24.58 -13.25
N VAL A 143 14.04 23.26 -13.23
CA VAL A 143 13.60 22.34 -14.29
C VAL A 143 12.67 21.30 -13.68
N SER A 144 11.39 21.40 -14.02
CA SER A 144 10.37 20.41 -13.66
C SER A 144 10.07 19.51 -14.86
N TYR A 145 10.12 18.20 -14.65
CA TYR A 145 9.65 17.20 -15.62
C TYR A 145 8.11 17.10 -15.68
N SER A 146 7.38 18.07 -15.10
CA SER A 146 5.90 18.13 -15.13
C SER A 146 5.29 18.02 -16.54
N ARG A 147 6.05 18.40 -17.57
CA ARG A 147 5.65 18.32 -18.99
C ARG A 147 6.37 17.23 -19.78
N HIS A 148 7.24 16.44 -19.14
CA HIS A 148 7.98 15.37 -19.79
C HIS A 148 7.25 14.04 -19.66
N TRP A 149 6.54 13.66 -20.72
CA TRP A 149 5.85 12.38 -20.80
C TRP A 149 6.73 11.37 -21.54
N LYS A 150 7.30 10.41 -20.80
CA LYS A 150 7.96 9.25 -21.42
C LYS A 150 6.87 8.44 -22.14
N LYS A 151 7.00 8.22 -23.45
CA LYS A 151 6.07 7.36 -24.21
C LYS A 151 6.01 5.99 -23.54
N ARG A 152 4.86 5.69 -22.94
CA ARG A 152 4.48 4.42 -22.30
C ARG A 152 3.03 4.16 -22.67
N ASN A 153 2.56 2.93 -22.46
CA ASN A 153 1.14 2.63 -22.58
C ASN A 153 0.37 3.54 -21.62
N THR A 154 -0.70 4.14 -22.12
CA THR A 154 -1.63 4.91 -21.29
C THR A 154 -2.37 3.94 -20.37
N ILE A 155 -2.70 4.42 -19.18
CA ILE A 155 -3.52 3.70 -18.21
C ILE A 155 -4.84 4.45 -18.15
N GLU A 156 -5.94 3.73 -18.27
CA GLU A 156 -7.29 4.31 -18.18
C GLU A 156 -7.71 4.35 -16.70
N VAL A 157 -7.82 5.56 -16.15
CA VAL A 157 -8.17 5.75 -14.74
C VAL A 157 -9.56 6.37 -14.64
N GLY A 158 -10.47 5.68 -13.95
CA GLY A 158 -11.80 6.20 -13.63
C GLY A 158 -11.71 7.27 -12.55
N HIS A 159 -11.69 8.55 -12.95
CA HIS A 159 -11.66 9.70 -12.04
C HIS A 159 -12.93 9.76 -11.19
N ARG A 160 -12.79 9.54 -9.87
CA ARG A 160 -13.88 9.42 -8.88
C ARG A 160 -14.92 8.36 -9.23
N GLY A 161 -14.46 7.30 -9.89
CA GLY A 161 -15.31 6.29 -10.51
C GLY A 161 -15.76 6.67 -11.92
N ALA A 162 -16.99 6.31 -12.27
CA ALA A 162 -17.61 6.62 -13.56
C ALA A 162 -18.56 7.85 -13.48
N GLY A 163 -18.47 8.64 -12.41
CA GLY A 163 -19.43 9.69 -12.10
C GLY A 163 -18.99 11.09 -12.58
N ASN A 164 -19.96 11.97 -12.80
CA ASN A 164 -19.73 13.39 -13.10
C ASN A 164 -20.44 14.24 -12.02
N SER A 165 -19.74 15.24 -11.47
CA SER A 165 -20.19 16.03 -10.32
C SER A 165 -21.28 17.06 -10.66
N PHE A 166 -21.41 17.48 -11.93
CA PHE A 166 -22.13 18.71 -12.29
C PHE A 166 -23.36 18.57 -13.18
N THR A 167 -23.76 17.36 -13.60
CA THR A 167 -24.98 17.20 -14.40
C THR A 167 -26.12 16.64 -13.54
N LYS A 168 -27.26 17.34 -13.53
CA LYS A 168 -28.51 16.87 -12.88
C LYS A 168 -28.95 15.46 -13.32
N PHE A 169 -28.34 14.92 -14.37
CA PHE A 169 -28.64 13.65 -15.02
C PHE A 169 -27.42 12.72 -15.10
N ALA A 170 -26.40 12.90 -14.25
CA ALA A 170 -25.28 11.95 -14.20
C ALA A 170 -25.78 10.55 -13.82
N ALA A 171 -25.54 9.56 -14.68
CA ALA A 171 -25.97 8.18 -14.47
C ALA A 171 -25.36 7.54 -13.22
N ALA A 172 -24.16 8.00 -12.84
CA ALA A 172 -23.52 7.70 -11.57
C ALA A 172 -23.02 9.01 -10.95
N ARG A 173 -23.17 9.15 -9.63
CA ARG A 173 -22.60 10.27 -8.89
C ARG A 173 -21.15 9.96 -8.54
N GLU A 174 -20.26 10.95 -8.57
CA GLU A 174 -18.85 10.77 -8.22
C GLU A 174 -18.65 10.26 -6.78
N ASN A 175 -17.52 9.59 -6.53
CA ASN A 175 -17.09 9.16 -5.18
C ASN A 175 -18.14 8.30 -4.43
N THR A 176 -18.90 7.49 -5.18
CA THR A 176 -19.89 6.55 -4.65
C THR A 176 -19.48 5.11 -4.95
N ILE A 177 -19.81 4.16 -4.08
CA ILE A 177 -19.52 2.73 -4.36
C ILE A 177 -20.07 2.30 -5.73
N TYR A 178 -21.22 2.85 -6.12
CA TYR A 178 -21.80 2.59 -7.42
C TYR A 178 -20.91 3.12 -8.57
N SER A 179 -20.42 4.36 -8.51
CA SER A 179 -19.55 4.91 -9.56
C SER A 179 -18.20 4.20 -9.62
N LEU A 180 -17.62 3.85 -8.48
CA LEU A 180 -16.35 3.14 -8.39
C LEU A 180 -16.47 1.74 -9.02
N ASN A 181 -17.51 0.97 -8.64
CA ASN A 181 -17.78 -0.34 -9.22
C ASN A 181 -18.10 -0.27 -10.72
N THR A 182 -18.74 0.81 -11.18
CA THR A 182 -19.08 1.00 -12.58
C THR A 182 -17.84 1.26 -13.43
N ALA A 183 -16.89 2.06 -12.94
CA ALA A 183 -15.60 2.29 -13.62
C ALA A 183 -14.82 0.98 -13.78
N ALA A 184 -14.73 0.18 -12.71
CA ALA A 184 -14.07 -1.12 -12.76
C ALA A 184 -14.74 -2.08 -13.75
N LYS A 185 -16.08 -2.17 -13.76
CA LYS A 185 -16.83 -3.02 -14.69
C LYS A 185 -16.68 -2.60 -16.15
N ASN A 186 -16.44 -1.32 -16.41
CA ASN A 186 -16.28 -0.77 -17.76
C ASN A 186 -14.82 -0.81 -18.25
N GLY A 187 -13.91 -1.49 -17.53
CA GLY A 187 -12.56 -1.76 -17.98
C GLY A 187 -11.52 -0.70 -17.64
N ALA A 188 -11.77 0.16 -16.64
CA ALA A 188 -10.73 1.02 -16.10
C ALA A 188 -9.61 0.18 -15.45
N ASP A 189 -8.36 0.48 -15.77
CA ASP A 189 -7.18 -0.18 -15.17
C ASP A 189 -7.07 0.16 -13.67
N TYR A 190 -7.44 1.40 -13.32
CA TYR A 190 -7.51 1.88 -11.94
C TYR A 190 -8.74 2.75 -11.74
N VAL A 191 -9.16 2.89 -10.48
CA VAL A 191 -10.22 3.81 -10.07
C VAL A 191 -9.63 4.77 -9.05
N GLU A 192 -9.72 6.06 -9.35
CA GLU A 192 -9.31 7.13 -8.45
C GLU A 192 -10.50 7.57 -7.59
N PHE A 193 -10.22 7.95 -6.34
CA PHE A 193 -11.19 8.49 -5.40
C PHE A 193 -10.47 9.26 -4.29
N ASP A 194 -11.16 10.24 -3.73
CA ASP A 194 -10.62 11.11 -2.68
C ASP A 194 -10.97 10.58 -1.30
N VAL A 195 -10.02 10.68 -0.36
CA VAL A 195 -10.23 10.28 1.03
C VAL A 195 -10.03 11.47 1.96
N GLN A 196 -10.97 11.66 2.88
CA GLN A 196 -10.87 12.62 3.98
C GLN A 196 -10.97 11.90 5.32
N LEU A 197 -10.45 12.53 6.38
CA LEU A 197 -10.60 12.05 7.75
C LEU A 197 -11.62 12.89 8.52
N THR A 198 -12.54 12.22 9.18
CA THR A 198 -13.47 12.85 10.13
C THR A 198 -12.76 13.21 11.44
N LYS A 199 -13.45 13.96 12.32
CA LYS A 199 -12.97 14.31 13.67
C LYS A 199 -12.61 13.08 14.51
N ASP A 200 -13.35 11.99 14.34
CA ASP A 200 -13.12 10.71 14.99
C ASP A 200 -12.14 9.79 14.22
N LYS A 201 -11.36 10.37 13.28
CA LYS A 201 -10.32 9.70 12.48
C LYS A 201 -10.85 8.54 11.63
N VAL A 202 -12.11 8.61 11.21
CA VAL A 202 -12.69 7.65 10.27
C VAL A 202 -12.45 8.14 8.85
N ALA A 203 -11.92 7.26 7.99
CA ALA A 203 -11.73 7.55 6.57
C ALA A 203 -13.08 7.54 5.83
N ILE A 204 -13.34 8.60 5.08
CA ILE A 204 -14.52 8.73 4.22
C ILE A 204 -14.09 9.06 2.79
N ILE A 205 -14.87 8.61 1.82
CA ILE A 205 -14.71 8.99 0.42
C ILE A 205 -15.45 10.30 0.20
N TYR A 206 -14.71 11.38 -0.05
CA TYR A 206 -15.24 12.72 -0.32
C TYR A 206 -14.12 13.63 -0.86
N HIS A 207 -14.43 14.47 -1.84
CA HIS A 207 -13.42 15.31 -2.50
C HIS A 207 -13.09 16.58 -1.72
N ASP A 208 -14.10 17.35 -1.33
CA ASP A 208 -13.88 18.68 -0.77
C ASP A 208 -13.42 18.64 0.70
N PHE A 209 -12.74 19.70 1.17
CA PHE A 209 -12.36 19.81 2.58
C PHE A 209 -13.50 20.26 3.49
N HIS A 210 -14.58 20.78 2.91
CA HIS A 210 -15.70 21.35 3.64
C HIS A 210 -17.04 20.84 3.11
N VAL A 211 -18.03 20.89 3.98
CA VAL A 211 -19.44 20.65 3.65
C VAL A 211 -20.24 21.93 3.84
N LEU A 212 -21.17 22.19 2.93
CA LEU A 212 -22.13 23.29 3.05
C LEU A 212 -23.36 22.79 3.78
N VAL A 213 -23.68 23.42 4.92
CA VAL A 213 -24.84 23.10 5.74
C VAL A 213 -25.78 24.29 5.75
N SER A 214 -27.05 24.07 5.42
CA SER A 214 -28.11 25.05 5.65
C SER A 214 -28.93 24.64 6.86
N VAL A 215 -29.31 25.61 7.69
CA VAL A 215 -30.22 25.37 8.82
C VAL A 215 -31.65 25.53 8.33
N ALA A 216 -32.46 24.49 8.49
CA ALA A 216 -33.90 24.60 8.25
C ALA A 216 -34.50 25.61 9.26
N LYS A 217 -34.92 26.79 8.78
CA LYS A 217 -35.63 27.77 9.61
C LYS A 217 -37.00 27.17 9.98
N ARG A 218 -37.26 26.94 11.27
CA ARG A 218 -38.60 26.59 11.76
C ARG A 218 -39.49 27.83 11.65
N HIS A 219 -40.49 27.81 10.78
CA HIS A 219 -41.55 28.79 10.80
C HIS A 219 -42.44 28.55 12.04
N PRO A 220 -43.00 29.57 12.72
CA PRO A 220 -43.84 29.41 13.91
C PRO A 220 -45.15 28.61 13.73
N GLN A 221 -45.37 27.99 12.56
CA GLN A 221 -46.55 27.21 12.24
C GLN A 221 -46.15 25.83 11.71
N GLY A 222 -45.59 24.98 12.58
CA GLY A 222 -45.73 23.51 12.61
C GLY A 222 -45.55 22.61 11.37
N VAL A 223 -45.35 23.10 10.15
CA VAL A 223 -45.30 22.28 8.93
C VAL A 223 -43.87 22.30 8.36
N PRO A 224 -43.18 21.15 8.23
CA PRO A 224 -41.90 21.09 7.54
C PRO A 224 -42.14 21.30 6.04
N GLU A 225 -41.69 22.44 5.50
CA GLU A 225 -41.71 22.68 4.06
C GLU A 225 -40.59 21.86 3.41
N VAL A 226 -40.94 20.78 2.72
CA VAL A 226 -40.03 20.10 1.79
C VAL A 226 -39.96 21.00 0.56
N LEU A 227 -38.89 21.78 0.42
CA LEU A 227 -38.65 22.67 -0.71
C LEU A 227 -38.82 21.94 -2.05
N HIS A 228 -39.87 22.26 -2.79
CA HIS A 228 -40.11 21.73 -4.13
C HIS A 228 -39.21 22.42 -5.16
N PRO A 229 -38.73 21.72 -6.21
CA PRO A 229 -37.80 22.27 -7.19
C PRO A 229 -38.32 23.45 -8.03
N ALA A 230 -39.63 23.73 -8.00
CA ALA A 230 -40.28 24.74 -8.84
C ALA A 230 -40.22 26.17 -8.26
N ASP A 231 -39.95 26.33 -6.97
CA ASP A 231 -39.99 27.65 -6.29
C ASP A 231 -38.64 28.41 -6.33
N MET A 232 -37.71 27.94 -7.17
CA MET A 232 -36.30 28.36 -7.23
C MET A 232 -36.06 29.72 -7.93
N HIS A 233 -37.10 30.49 -8.21
CA HIS A 233 -37.00 31.85 -8.76
C HIS A 233 -37.14 32.95 -7.70
N SER A 234 -37.37 32.60 -6.44
CA SER A 234 -37.22 33.55 -5.34
C SER A 234 -35.83 33.38 -4.73
N GLU A 235 -34.98 34.41 -4.85
CA GLU A 235 -33.71 34.54 -4.13
C GLU A 235 -33.95 34.70 -2.62
N LYS A 236 -34.60 33.72 -1.99
CA LYS A 236 -34.57 33.60 -0.53
C LYS A 236 -33.15 33.22 -0.16
N HIS A 237 -32.44 34.14 0.50
CA HIS A 237 -31.11 33.99 1.07
C HIS A 237 -31.05 32.68 1.91
N ILE A 238 -30.56 31.59 1.31
CA ILE A 238 -30.26 30.37 2.04
C ILE A 238 -28.87 30.59 2.63
N ASP A 239 -28.82 30.85 3.94
CA ASP A 239 -27.55 30.97 4.66
C ASP A 239 -26.90 29.59 4.71
N TYR A 240 -25.86 29.39 3.92
CA TYR A 240 -25.01 28.21 3.98
C TYR A 240 -23.85 28.49 4.92
N HIS A 241 -23.60 27.55 5.83
CA HIS A 241 -22.43 27.52 6.67
C HIS A 241 -21.47 26.45 6.16
N GLU A 242 -20.24 26.86 5.89
CA GLU A 242 -19.17 25.97 5.53
C GLU A 242 -18.57 25.36 6.81
N ILE A 243 -18.52 24.03 6.89
CA ILE A 243 -17.96 23.31 8.03
C ILE A 243 -16.86 22.37 7.53
N PRO A 244 -15.64 22.41 8.10
CA PRO A 244 -14.57 21.49 7.72
C PRO A 244 -14.94 20.04 8.06
N VAL A 245 -14.67 19.11 7.13
CA VAL A 245 -14.93 17.67 7.32
C VAL A 245 -14.21 17.13 8.55
N LYS A 246 -12.96 17.57 8.77
CA LYS A 246 -12.13 17.22 9.93
C LYS A 246 -12.73 17.62 11.28
N ASP A 247 -13.71 18.53 11.30
CA ASP A 247 -14.34 19.04 12.52
C ASP A 247 -15.67 18.34 12.82
N LEU A 248 -16.12 17.45 11.94
CA LEU A 248 -17.35 16.66 12.08
C LEU A 248 -17.04 15.18 12.37
N LYS A 249 -17.77 14.59 13.32
CA LYS A 249 -17.77 13.12 13.52
C LYS A 249 -18.52 12.44 12.37
N LEU A 250 -18.23 11.16 12.11
CA LEU A 250 -18.98 10.38 11.11
C LEU A 250 -20.50 10.41 11.37
N SER A 251 -20.92 10.30 12.63
CA SER A 251 -22.34 10.38 13.00
C SER A 251 -22.99 11.72 12.67
N GLN A 252 -22.24 12.82 12.79
CA GLN A 252 -22.71 14.16 12.43
C GLN A 252 -22.81 14.30 10.91
N LEU A 253 -21.80 13.83 10.17
CA LEU A 253 -21.83 13.80 8.69
C LEU A 253 -23.01 12.99 8.15
N LYS A 254 -23.29 11.82 8.75
CA LYS A 254 -24.46 11.00 8.37
C LYS A 254 -25.80 11.71 8.60
N LEU A 255 -25.86 12.66 9.54
CA LEU A 255 -27.07 13.45 9.81
C LEU A 255 -27.22 14.66 8.87
N LEU A 256 -26.16 15.06 8.18
CA LEU A 256 -26.21 16.10 7.15
C LEU A 256 -26.84 15.53 5.87
N MET A 257 -28.15 15.26 5.93
CA MET A 257 -28.97 14.71 4.85
C MET A 257 -30.01 15.73 4.38
N VAL A 258 -29.67 16.61 3.43
CA VAL A 258 -30.63 17.13 2.43
C VAL A 258 -29.84 17.46 1.14
N ARG A 259 -30.13 16.76 0.03
CA ARG A 259 -29.56 16.85 -1.35
C ARG A 259 -28.24 16.14 -1.72
N LEU A 260 -27.42 15.65 -0.79
CA LEU A 260 -26.12 15.02 -1.11
C LEU A 260 -26.03 13.51 -0.77
N LEU A 261 -27.17 12.83 -0.71
CA LEU A 261 -27.35 11.51 -0.09
C LEU A 261 -26.50 10.35 -0.63
N ASN A 262 -25.74 10.54 -1.70
CA ASN A 262 -24.87 9.48 -2.22
C ASN A 262 -23.38 9.81 -2.14
N SER A 263 -22.94 11.00 -1.69
CA SER A 263 -21.53 11.43 -1.81
C SER A 263 -20.58 10.94 -0.70
N PHE A 264 -21.05 10.26 0.34
CA PHE A 264 -20.19 9.83 1.44
C PHE A 264 -20.19 8.31 1.57
N CYS A 265 -19.06 7.69 1.26
CA CYS A 265 -18.84 6.28 1.57
C CYS A 265 -17.83 6.14 2.71
N VAL A 266 -18.09 5.22 3.64
CA VAL A 266 -17.12 4.87 4.68
C VAL A 266 -16.16 3.85 4.09
N VAL A 267 -14.87 4.12 4.19
CA VAL A 267 -13.84 3.10 3.91
C VAL A 267 -13.73 2.24 5.17
N SER A 268 -14.57 1.21 5.28
CA SER A 268 -14.45 0.21 6.34
C SER A 268 -13.75 -1.03 5.81
N GLU A 269 -12.84 -1.60 6.62
CA GLU A 269 -12.19 -2.91 6.41
C GLU A 269 -13.21 -4.05 6.22
#